data_AF-A0A3D5PVI6-F1
#
_entry.id   AF-A0A3D5PVI6-F1
#
_cell.length_a   1.000
_cell.length_b   1.000
_cell.length_c   1.000
_cell.angle_alpha   90.00
_cell.angle_beta   90.00
_cell.angle_gamma   90.00
#
_symmetry.space_group_name_H-M   'P 1'
#
loop_
_entity.id
_entity.type
_entity.pdbx_description
1 polymer ?
#
loop_
_entity_poly.entity_id
_entity_poly.type
_entity_poly.pdbx_seq_one_letter_code
_entity_poly.pdbx_strand_id
1 'polypeptide(L)'
;AVSYGYIYVAQIALGADMNQAFKAISEAEAYPGPSLIIAYAPCINHGLKAGMGKSSEEEKRAVECGYWCNWRYNPTLLEQGKNPFHLDSREPKGNFREYLMGEVRFASLAKLFPDKAEELFEKTERDAKQRRENYVRIQKSYDMELAAKAEKK
;
A
#
# COMPACT_ATOMS: atom_id res chain seq x y z
N ALA A 1 -1.80 -14.34 -1.64
CA ALA A 1 -3.23 -14.06 -1.88
C ALA A 1 -3.47 -13.75 -3.36
N VAL A 2 -2.94 -12.63 -3.89
CA VAL A 2 -3.10 -12.27 -5.33
C VAL A 2 -2.63 -13.36 -6.29
N SER A 3 -1.56 -14.10 -5.96
CA SER A 3 -1.02 -15.20 -6.78
C SER A 3 -2.00 -16.33 -7.08
N TYR A 4 -3.07 -16.49 -6.29
CA TYR A 4 -4.13 -17.46 -6.58
C TYR A 4 -5.01 -17.04 -7.77
N GLY A 5 -5.06 -15.76 -8.11
CA GLY A 5 -5.82 -15.23 -9.24
C GLY A 5 -7.32 -15.03 -8.97
N TYR A 6 -7.94 -15.83 -8.10
CA TYR A 6 -9.38 -15.80 -7.83
C TYR A 6 -9.78 -15.18 -6.48
N ILE A 7 -8.84 -14.58 -5.75
CA ILE A 7 -9.12 -13.95 -4.44
C ILE A 7 -9.17 -12.45 -4.66
N TYR A 8 -10.24 -11.76 -4.23
CA TYR A 8 -10.23 -10.30 -4.17
C TYR A 8 -9.26 -9.85 -3.07
N VAL A 9 -8.35 -8.93 -3.37
CA VAL A 9 -7.38 -8.45 -2.38
C VAL A 9 -7.29 -6.93 -2.45
N ALA A 10 -7.35 -6.27 -1.30
CA ALA A 10 -7.10 -4.84 -1.23
C ALA A 10 -6.15 -4.51 -0.07
N GLN A 11 -5.27 -3.53 -0.31
CA GLN A 11 -4.49 -2.87 0.71
C GLN A 11 -5.04 -1.44 0.86
N ILE A 12 -5.43 -1.07 2.08
CA ILE A 12 -6.13 0.20 2.34
C ILE A 12 -5.49 0.96 3.50
N ALA A 13 -5.70 2.28 3.50
CA ALA A 13 -5.40 3.19 4.61
C ALA A 13 -6.47 4.29 4.58
N LEU A 14 -7.33 4.32 5.59
CA LEU A 14 -8.54 5.15 5.63
C LEU A 14 -8.19 6.64 5.66
N GLY A 15 -7.20 7.02 6.46
CA GLY A 15 -6.74 8.40 6.58
C GLY A 15 -6.02 8.92 5.34
N ALA A 16 -5.50 8.03 4.49
CA ALA A 16 -4.85 8.39 3.23
C ALA A 16 -5.86 8.63 2.10
N ASP A 17 -6.83 7.72 1.93
CA ASP A 17 -7.87 7.85 0.92
C ASP A 17 -9.14 7.10 1.37
N MET A 18 -10.09 7.85 1.93
CA MET A 18 -11.36 7.33 2.41
C MET A 18 -12.22 6.76 1.27
N ASN A 19 -12.18 7.37 0.08
CA ASN A 19 -12.97 6.90 -1.07
C ASN A 19 -12.45 5.54 -1.56
N GLN A 20 -11.12 5.38 -1.61
CA GLN A 20 -10.49 4.10 -1.95
C GLN A 20 -10.84 3.01 -0.94
N ALA A 21 -10.82 3.32 0.37
CA ALA A 21 -11.18 2.37 1.42
C ALA A 21 -12.64 1.91 1.32
N PHE A 22 -13.60 2.84 1.16
CA PHE A 22 -15.01 2.48 0.99
C PHE A 22 -15.23 1.64 -0.27
N LYS A 23 -14.64 2.05 -1.39
CA LYS A 23 -14.72 1.29 -2.64
C LYS A 23 -14.17 -0.12 -2.47
N ALA A 24 -13.01 -0.26 -1.80
CA ALA A 24 -12.39 -1.56 -1.57
C ALA A 24 -13.27 -2.48 -0.72
N ILE A 25 -13.91 -1.95 0.32
CA ILE A 25 -14.81 -2.69 1.21
C ILE A 25 -16.08 -3.11 0.47
N SER A 26 -16.71 -2.20 -0.28
CA SER A 26 -17.92 -2.51 -1.06
C SER A 26 -17.63 -3.54 -2.16
N GLU A 27 -16.51 -3.42 -2.89
CA GLU A 27 -16.13 -4.40 -3.90
C GLU A 27 -15.81 -5.78 -3.29
N ALA A 28 -15.13 -5.82 -2.14
CA ALA A 28 -14.81 -7.05 -1.44
C ALA A 28 -16.04 -7.81 -0.94
N GLU A 29 -17.03 -7.07 -0.43
CA GLU A 29 -18.28 -7.64 0.08
C GLU A 29 -19.17 -8.17 -1.07
N ALA A 30 -19.25 -7.42 -2.17
CA ALA A 30 -20.02 -7.83 -3.35
C ALA A 30 -19.36 -8.97 -4.16
N TYR A 31 -18.09 -9.27 -3.93
CA TYR A 31 -17.36 -10.31 -4.66
C TYR A 31 -17.88 -11.71 -4.28
N PRO A 32 -18.39 -12.52 -5.23
CA PRO A 32 -18.90 -13.86 -4.95
C PRO A 32 -17.76 -14.87 -4.77
N GLY A 33 -16.89 -14.64 -3.78
CA GLY A 33 -15.70 -15.42 -3.53
C GLY A 33 -14.91 -14.93 -2.30
N PRO A 34 -13.72 -15.48 -2.05
CA PRO A 34 -12.89 -15.06 -0.93
C PRO A 34 -12.33 -13.65 -1.16
N SER A 35 -12.39 -12.84 -0.10
CA SER A 35 -11.90 -11.47 -0.08
C SER A 35 -10.94 -11.24 1.08
N LEU A 36 -9.85 -10.51 0.84
CA LEU A 36 -8.86 -10.11 1.84
C LEU A 36 -8.65 -8.59 1.79
N ILE A 37 -8.90 -7.91 2.91
CA ILE A 37 -8.58 -6.49 3.08
C ILE A 37 -7.48 -6.36 4.14
N ILE A 38 -6.38 -5.70 3.77
CA ILE A 38 -5.28 -5.37 4.67
C ILE A 38 -5.33 -3.88 4.94
N ALA A 39 -5.78 -3.49 6.14
CA ALA A 39 -5.90 -2.10 6.55
C ALA A 39 -4.70 -1.65 7.40
N TYR A 40 -4.09 -0.52 7.05
CA TYR A 40 -3.10 0.12 7.92
C TYR A 40 -3.77 0.69 9.16
N ALA A 41 -3.33 0.27 10.34
CA ALA A 41 -3.93 0.65 11.62
C ALA A 41 -2.85 1.24 12.55
N PRO A 42 -2.76 2.57 12.69
CA PRO A 42 -1.89 3.19 13.68
C PRO A 42 -2.25 2.74 15.09
N CYS A 43 -1.23 2.44 15.92
CA CYS A 43 -1.39 1.90 17.26
C CYS A 43 -0.55 2.69 18.27
N ILE A 44 -0.96 2.68 19.54
CA ILE A 44 -0.17 3.22 20.66
C ILE A 44 1.24 2.63 20.70
N ASN A 45 1.41 1.37 20.28
CA ASN A 45 2.71 0.69 20.22
C ASN A 45 3.66 1.26 19.17
N HIS A 46 3.15 2.01 18.18
CA HIS A 46 4.02 2.75 17.26
C HIS A 46 4.62 3.98 17.95
N GLY A 47 3.91 4.51 18.94
CA GLY A 47 4.31 5.71 19.70
C GLY A 47 4.39 6.94 18.81
N LEU A 48 3.26 7.36 18.25
CA LEU A 48 3.21 8.56 17.42
C LEU A 48 3.59 9.78 18.25
N LYS A 49 4.65 10.52 17.85
CA LYS A 49 5.09 11.72 18.59
C LYS A 49 4.02 12.82 18.61
N ALA A 50 3.18 12.88 17.58
CA ALA A 50 2.05 13.80 17.49
C ALA A 50 0.82 13.36 18.29
N GLY A 51 0.86 12.20 18.95
CA GLY A 51 -0.24 11.61 19.70
C GLY A 51 -1.25 10.84 18.84
N MET A 52 -2.05 9.97 19.47
CA MET A 52 -3.03 9.13 18.76
C MET A 52 -4.19 9.90 18.13
N GLY A 53 -4.44 11.15 18.55
CA GLY A 53 -5.40 12.04 17.88
C GLY A 53 -5.01 12.39 16.43
N LYS A 54 -3.78 12.05 16.01
CA LYS A 54 -3.26 12.23 14.66
C LYS A 54 -3.15 10.93 13.87
N SER A 55 -3.82 9.86 14.29
CA SER A 55 -3.78 8.55 13.61
C SER A 55 -4.12 8.64 12.12
N SER A 56 -5.23 9.30 11.75
CA SER A 56 -5.62 9.45 10.34
C SER A 56 -4.58 10.23 9.52
N GLU A 57 -3.97 11.24 10.12
CA GLU A 57 -2.88 12.00 9.48
C GLU A 57 -1.64 11.12 9.30
N GLU A 58 -1.35 10.25 10.26
CA GLU A 58 -0.24 9.30 10.16
C GLU A 58 -0.46 8.26 9.05
N GLU A 59 -1.68 7.75 8.88
CA GLU A 59 -2.01 6.87 7.75
C GLU A 59 -1.76 7.58 6.41
N LYS A 60 -2.17 8.85 6.31
CA LYS A 60 -1.91 9.68 5.14
C LYS A 60 -0.42 9.84 4.88
N ARG A 61 0.36 10.20 5.89
CA ARG A 61 1.83 10.34 5.81
C ARG A 61 2.50 9.04 5.38
N ALA A 62 2.04 7.90 5.89
CA ALA A 62 2.56 6.57 5.52
C ALA A 62 2.38 6.27 4.03
N VAL A 63 1.26 6.66 3.43
CA VAL A 63 1.02 6.51 1.98
C VAL A 63 1.78 7.56 1.18
N GLU A 64 1.78 8.82 1.61
CA GLU A 64 2.45 9.93 0.91
C GLU A 64 3.96 9.77 0.83
N CYS A 65 4.59 9.19 1.85
CA CYS A 65 6.03 8.89 1.85
C CYS A 65 6.36 7.55 1.17
N GLY A 66 5.36 6.72 0.85
CA GLY A 66 5.54 5.44 0.17
C GLY A 66 5.86 4.26 1.10
N TYR A 67 5.77 4.43 2.42
CA TYR A 67 5.86 3.33 3.39
C TYR A 67 4.74 2.30 3.17
N TRP A 68 3.53 2.80 2.94
CA TRP A 68 2.34 2.03 2.61
C TRP A 68 1.84 2.36 1.20
N CYS A 69 1.13 1.44 0.56
CA CYS A 69 0.51 1.67 -0.74
C CYS A 69 -0.94 1.16 -0.72
N ASN A 70 -1.85 1.98 -1.24
CA ASN A 70 -3.23 1.56 -1.43
C ASN A 70 -3.37 0.97 -2.83
N TRP A 71 -3.95 -0.22 -2.93
CA TRP A 71 -4.21 -0.90 -4.20
C TRP A 71 -5.34 -1.92 -4.04
N ARG A 72 -5.94 -2.32 -5.17
CA ARG A 72 -6.98 -3.34 -5.24
C ARG A 72 -6.68 -4.33 -6.35
N TYR A 73 -6.99 -5.58 -6.11
CA TYR A 73 -7.01 -6.66 -7.08
C TYR A 73 -8.42 -7.24 -7.12
N ASN A 74 -9.12 -7.03 -8.23
CA ASN A 74 -10.48 -7.52 -8.45
C ASN A 74 -10.52 -8.53 -9.60
N PRO A 75 -10.66 -9.84 -9.31
CA PRO A 75 -10.66 -10.91 -10.32
C PRO A 75 -11.73 -10.74 -11.40
N THR A 76 -12.89 -10.18 -11.06
CA THR A 76 -14.05 -10.06 -11.97
C THR A 76 -13.75 -9.15 -13.17
N LEU A 77 -12.76 -8.27 -13.05
CA LEU A 77 -12.36 -7.36 -14.12
C LEU A 77 -11.69 -8.09 -15.28
N LEU A 78 -11.03 -9.22 -15.03
CA LEU A 78 -10.41 -10.02 -16.09
C LEU A 78 -11.46 -10.55 -17.09
N GLU A 79 -12.62 -10.99 -16.59
CA GLU A 79 -13.73 -11.47 -17.42
C GLU A 79 -14.33 -10.34 -18.26
N GLN A 80 -14.25 -9.09 -17.77
CA GLN A 80 -14.66 -7.89 -18.48
C GLN A 80 -13.59 -7.35 -19.44
N GLY A 81 -12.44 -8.03 -19.57
CA GLY A 81 -11.31 -7.56 -20.37
C GLY A 81 -10.62 -6.31 -19.80
N LYS A 82 -10.73 -6.06 -18.49
CA LYS A 82 -10.13 -4.93 -17.78
C LYS A 82 -9.00 -5.40 -16.87
N ASN A 83 -8.10 -4.48 -16.55
CA ASN A 83 -6.99 -4.78 -15.64
C ASN A 83 -7.53 -5.06 -14.24
N PRO A 84 -7.26 -6.24 -13.64
CA PRO A 84 -7.74 -6.55 -12.30
C PRO A 84 -6.96 -5.82 -11.21
N PHE A 85 -5.71 -5.41 -11.48
CA PHE A 85 -4.83 -4.79 -10.50
C PHE A 85 -4.78 -3.27 -10.68
N HIS A 86 -5.18 -2.55 -9.63
CA HIS A 86 -5.17 -1.10 -9.59
C HIS A 86 -4.30 -0.61 -8.44
N LEU A 87 -3.17 0.03 -8.76
CA LEU A 87 -2.37 0.80 -7.82
C LEU A 87 -3.04 2.16 -7.61
N ASP A 88 -3.87 2.25 -6.58
CA ASP A 88 -4.68 3.45 -6.31
C ASP A 88 -3.82 4.60 -5.72
N SER A 89 -2.73 4.28 -5.00
CA SER A 89 -1.84 5.31 -4.46
C SER A 89 -0.93 5.95 -5.52
N ARG A 90 -0.91 7.28 -5.53
CA ARG A 90 -0.03 8.09 -6.39
C ARG A 90 1.45 7.88 -6.04
N GLU A 91 2.32 8.37 -6.92
CA GLU A 91 3.76 8.36 -6.64
C GLU A 91 4.07 9.11 -5.34
N PRO A 92 4.87 8.51 -4.44
CA PRO A 92 5.25 9.12 -3.19
C PRO A 92 5.97 10.46 -3.40
N LYS A 93 5.62 11.44 -2.56
CA LYS A 93 6.26 12.77 -2.53
C LYS A 93 6.71 13.19 -1.13
N GLY A 94 6.34 12.42 -0.11
CA GLY A 94 6.68 12.69 1.28
C GLY A 94 8.11 12.27 1.63
N ASN A 95 8.61 12.82 2.74
CA ASN A 95 9.92 12.45 3.26
C ASN A 95 9.83 11.16 4.08
N PHE A 96 10.41 10.07 3.56
CA PHE A 96 10.39 8.75 4.21
C PHE A 96 11.07 8.77 5.57
N ARG A 97 12.21 9.46 5.69
CA ARG A 97 12.96 9.53 6.94
C ARG A 97 12.21 10.31 8.01
N GLU A 98 11.55 11.40 7.63
CA GLU A 98 10.73 12.18 8.55
C GLU A 98 9.53 11.37 9.07
N TYR A 99 8.91 10.55 8.20
CA TYR A 99 7.86 9.63 8.61
C TYR A 99 8.37 8.66 9.69
N LEU A 100 9.47 7.95 9.45
CA LEU A 100 10.06 7.03 10.44
C LEU A 100 10.38 7.75 11.76
N MET A 101 11.02 8.92 11.69
CA MET A 101 11.39 9.68 12.89
C MET A 101 10.18 10.29 13.63
N GLY A 102 8.99 10.28 13.03
CA GLY A 102 7.72 10.65 13.65
C GLY A 102 7.19 9.62 14.65
N GLU A 103 7.71 8.39 14.64
CA GLU A 103 7.25 7.29 15.49
C GLU A 103 8.37 6.82 16.44
N VAL A 104 8.02 6.61 17.72
CA VAL A 104 8.98 6.19 18.76
C VAL A 104 9.56 4.81 18.48
N ARG A 105 8.81 3.91 17.84
CA ARG A 105 9.31 2.56 17.47
C ARG A 105 10.57 2.61 16.59
N PHE A 106 10.75 3.67 15.80
CA PHE A 106 11.94 3.89 14.99
C PHE A 106 12.93 4.84 15.68
N ALA A 107 12.43 5.94 16.25
CA ALA A 107 13.31 6.93 16.90
C ALA A 107 14.09 6.36 18.10
N SER A 108 13.56 5.34 18.77
CA SER A 108 14.27 4.65 19.86
C SER A 108 15.50 3.89 19.37
N LEU A 109 15.44 3.25 18.20
CA LEU A 109 16.58 2.59 17.56
C LEU A 109 17.69 3.59 17.23
N ALA A 110 17.34 4.75 16.66
CA ALA A 110 18.29 5.82 16.35
C ALA A 110 19.01 6.35 17.59
N LYS A 111 18.32 6.37 18.75
CA LYS A 111 18.92 6.79 20.02
C LYS A 111 19.88 5.74 20.60
N LEU A 112 19.53 4.46 20.50
CA LEU A 112 20.29 3.38 21.13
C LEU A 112 21.45 2.90 20.25
N PHE A 113 21.26 2.85 18.94
CA PHE A 113 22.22 2.30 17.96
C PHE A 113 22.27 3.17 16.69
N PRO A 114 22.85 4.38 16.74
CA PRO A 114 22.79 5.35 15.64
C PRO A 114 23.27 4.81 14.29
N ASP A 115 24.44 4.15 14.27
CA ASP A 115 25.05 3.64 13.03
C ASP A 115 24.18 2.55 12.36
N LYS A 116 23.66 1.62 13.18
CA LYS A 116 22.76 0.55 12.70
C LYS A 116 21.41 1.11 12.28
N ALA A 117 20.94 2.14 12.96
CA ALA A 117 19.67 2.78 12.63
C ALA A 117 19.75 3.38 11.22
N GLU A 118 20.85 4.06 10.89
CA GLU A 118 21.02 4.64 9.56
C GLU A 118 20.96 3.58 8.46
N GLU A 119 21.74 2.49 8.61
CA GLU A 119 21.74 1.37 7.66
C GLU A 119 20.32 0.77 7.47
N LEU A 120 19.61 0.54 8.59
CA LEU A 120 18.28 -0.06 8.56
C LEU A 120 17.23 0.89 7.99
N PHE A 121 17.35 2.20 8.21
CA PHE A 121 16.44 3.19 7.65
C PHE A 121 16.59 3.30 6.14
N GLU A 122 17.83 3.36 5.63
CA GLU A 122 18.06 3.31 4.20
C GLU A 122 17.55 2.01 3.57
N LYS A 123 17.81 0.87 4.23
CA LYS A 123 17.30 -0.42 3.77
C LYS A 123 15.77 -0.42 3.70
N THR A 124 15.11 0.09 4.74
CA THR A 124 13.64 0.16 4.80
C THR A 124 13.07 1.02 3.68
N GLU A 125 13.71 2.15 3.36
CA GLU A 125 13.31 3.01 2.24
C GLU A 125 13.52 2.32 0.88
N ARG A 126 14.66 1.64 0.67
CA ARG A 126 14.92 0.86 -0.54
C ARG A 126 13.89 -0.25 -0.73
N ASP A 127 13.59 -1.00 0.33
CA ASP A 127 12.60 -2.08 0.29
C ASP A 127 11.19 -1.55 -0.04
N ALA A 128 10.82 -0.39 0.51
CA ALA A 128 9.53 0.25 0.22
C ALA A 128 9.45 0.69 -1.25
N LYS A 129 10.50 1.31 -1.79
CA LYS A 129 10.60 1.68 -3.21
C LYS A 129 10.49 0.46 -4.12
N GLN A 130 11.27 -0.59 -3.85
CA GLN A 130 11.25 -1.82 -4.64
C GLN A 130 9.88 -2.53 -4.59
N ARG A 131 9.22 -2.53 -3.42
CA ARG A 131 7.86 -3.06 -3.28
C ARG A 131 6.85 -2.28 -4.13
N ARG A 132 6.92 -0.95 -4.15
CA ARG A 132 6.07 -0.13 -5.00
C ARG A 132 6.34 -0.39 -6.49
N GLU A 133 7.60 -0.47 -6.90
CA GLU A 133 7.96 -0.79 -8.29
C GLU A 133 7.39 -2.14 -8.73
N ASN A 134 7.37 -3.14 -7.84
CA ASN A 134 6.72 -4.41 -8.12
C ASN A 134 5.21 -4.22 -8.40
N TYR A 135 4.49 -3.40 -7.63
CA TYR A 135 3.09 -3.11 -7.91
C TYR A 135 2.88 -2.43 -9.26
N VAL A 136 3.77 -1.48 -9.62
CA VAL A 136 3.76 -0.85 -10.95
C VAL A 136 4.00 -1.89 -12.05
N ARG A 137 4.96 -2.80 -11.86
CA ARG A 137 5.23 -3.90 -12.80
C ARG A 137 4.03 -4.82 -12.97
N ILE A 138 3.36 -5.19 -11.88
CA ILE A 138 2.15 -6.03 -11.91
C ILE A 138 1.04 -5.35 -12.72
N GLN A 139 0.74 -4.07 -12.42
CA GLN A 139 -0.27 -3.33 -13.16
C GLN A 139 0.04 -3.30 -14.66
N LYS A 140 1.28 -2.94 -15.03
CA LYS A 140 1.73 -2.89 -16.43
C LYS A 140 1.67 -4.25 -17.11
N SER A 141 1.99 -5.34 -16.41
CA SER A 141 1.91 -6.70 -16.96
C SER A 141 0.49 -7.02 -17.42
N TYR A 142 -0.52 -6.74 -16.58
CA TYR A 142 -1.91 -6.93 -16.97
C TYR A 142 -2.34 -6.01 -18.12
N ASP A 143 -1.90 -4.75 -18.14
CA ASP A 143 -2.20 -3.84 -19.25
C ASP A 143 -1.64 -4.37 -20.58
N MET A 144 -0.40 -4.87 -20.58
CA MET A 144 0.25 -5.45 -21.76
C MET A 144 -0.43 -6.74 -22.21
N GLU A 145 -0.80 -7.63 -21.28
CA GLU A 145 -1.53 -8.87 -21.60
C GLU A 145 -2.90 -8.59 -22.23
N LEU A 146 -3.60 -7.57 -21.75
CA LEU A 146 -4.90 -7.16 -22.30
C LEU A 146 -4.75 -6.54 -23.68
N ALA A 147 -3.75 -5.68 -23.89
CA ALA A 147 -3.45 -5.11 -25.20
C ALA A 147 -3.11 -6.19 -26.24
N ALA A 148 -2.24 -7.14 -25.89
CA ALA A 148 -1.87 -8.25 -26.77
C ALA A 148 -3.05 -9.19 -27.11
N LYS A 149 -4.05 -9.31 -26.23
CA LYS A 149 -5.29 -10.06 -26.51
C LYS A 149 -6.23 -9.28 -27.44
N ALA A 150 -6.25 -7.96 -27.35
CA ALA A 150 -7.06 -7.11 -28.22
C ALA A 150 -6.56 -7.10 -29.67
N GLU A 151 -5.24 -7.09 -29.89
CA GLU A 151 -4.63 -7.13 -31.22
C GLU A 151 -4.84 -8.45 -31.98
N LYS A 152 -5.20 -9.53 -31.28
CA LYS A 152 -5.44 -10.87 -31.85
C LYS A 152 -6.92 -11.13 -32.20
N LYS A 153 -7.82 -10.23 -31.83
CA LYS A 153 -9.25 -10.30 -32.16
C LYS A 153 -9.54 -9.46 -33.40
#